data_AF-A0A7V3T411-F1
#
_entry.id   AF-A0A7V3T411-F1
#
_cell.length_a   1.000
_cell.length_b   1.000
_cell.length_c   1.000
_cell.angle_alpha   90.00
_cell.angle_beta   90.00
_cell.angle_gamma   90.00
#
_symmetry.space_group_name_H-M   'P 1'
#
loop_
_entity.id
_entity.type
_entity.pdbx_description
1 polymer ?
#
loop_
_entity_poly.entity_id
_entity_poly.type
_entity_poly.pdbx_seq_one_letter_code
_entity_poly.pdbx_strand_id
1 'polypeptide(L)'
;MNLTWSTTHWPTCRRQDLQGNWNAPSKPEAARCDSALRPSVQTSLGRGLPGCGWASQQPGKWVAAPLDQADTLLANQACACTAKPLGAGWGLRLFRTVLLLWILLVGTGVSAWAAAGRPGAVVSTNSWSLAPLKLNLGVETATQPQDIDVGIKVLVAITLLSLAPSILLLMTSFTRIVIVLSFVRTALSLQGTPANQLIIGLSLFITFFIMQPVWQRIDSDALQPYQAGRLTGPQALEVASGHIRTFMLKQTRPKDLELFVGMAKLPPTPPEQLPLRVVIPAFVTSELRTAFQMGFLLFVPFILIDLVVATVLMSLGMMMMPPVTISLPLKILLFVLVDGWELVVRSLVLSFGV
;
A
#
# COMPACT_ATOMS: atom_id res chain seq x y z
N MET A 1 5.27 -48.27 -9.26
CA MET A 1 6.10 -47.09 -9.63
C MET A 1 5.66 -45.96 -8.72
N ASN A 2 6.34 -45.76 -7.58
CA ASN A 2 7.53 -44.89 -7.43
C ASN A 2 7.12 -43.41 -7.47
N LEU A 3 7.48 -42.47 -6.58
CA LEU A 3 8.35 -42.33 -5.42
C LEU A 3 7.95 -40.94 -4.83
N THR A 4 7.44 -40.81 -3.60
CA THR A 4 8.13 -40.32 -2.38
C THR A 4 8.58 -38.83 -2.28
N TRP A 5 8.20 -38.19 -1.15
CA TRP A 5 8.73 -36.99 -0.43
C TRP A 5 8.58 -35.60 -1.11
N SER A 6 8.37 -34.44 -0.45
CA SER A 6 8.68 -33.97 0.91
C SER A 6 7.85 -32.70 1.29
N THR A 7 7.49 -32.61 2.57
CA THR A 7 6.99 -31.46 3.37
C THR A 7 7.88 -30.21 3.29
N THR A 8 7.38 -28.96 3.44
CA THR A 8 7.39 -28.11 4.68
C THR A 8 7.04 -26.64 4.28
N HIS A 9 6.45 -25.70 5.04
CA HIS A 9 6.20 -25.49 6.47
C HIS A 9 4.93 -24.62 6.70
N TRP A 10 4.03 -25.06 7.58
CA TRP A 10 3.11 -24.22 8.36
C TRP A 10 3.47 -24.38 9.86
N PRO A 11 3.26 -23.36 10.71
CA PRO A 11 3.65 -23.40 12.12
C PRO A 11 2.82 -24.42 12.92
N THR A 12 3.50 -25.30 13.65
CA THR A 12 2.91 -26.30 14.57
C THR A 12 2.56 -25.66 15.91
N CYS A 13 1.31 -25.81 16.35
CA CYS A 13 0.87 -25.42 17.68
C CYS A 13 1.17 -26.57 18.67
N ARG A 14 1.97 -26.33 19.71
CA ARG A 14 2.30 -27.32 20.76
C ARG A 14 1.46 -27.05 22.01
N ARG A 15 0.84 -28.09 22.58
CA ARG A 15 0.03 -27.99 23.82
C ARG A 15 0.90 -28.34 25.03
N GLN A 16 0.83 -27.54 26.09
CA GLN A 16 1.56 -27.72 27.34
C GLN A 16 0.60 -28.32 28.38
N ASP A 17 1.01 -29.35 29.12
CA ASP A 17 0.18 -29.95 30.18
C ASP A 17 0.31 -29.19 31.51
N LEU A 18 -0.59 -29.49 32.45
CA LEU A 18 -0.73 -28.79 33.74
C LEU A 18 0.45 -29.01 34.71
N GLN A 19 1.50 -29.72 34.29
CA GLN A 19 2.76 -29.87 35.03
C GLN A 19 3.98 -29.28 34.30
N GLY A 20 3.77 -28.64 33.14
CA GLY A 20 4.80 -27.86 32.46
C GLY A 20 5.72 -28.64 31.53
N ASN A 21 5.36 -29.88 31.14
CA ASN A 21 6.19 -30.67 30.24
C ASN A 21 5.67 -30.69 28.80
N TRP A 22 6.57 -30.80 27.81
CA TRP A 22 6.23 -30.75 26.38
C TRP A 22 6.07 -32.16 25.80
N ASN A 23 4.85 -32.58 25.50
CA ASN A 23 4.59 -33.85 24.82
C ASN A 23 4.47 -33.68 23.28
N ALA A 24 4.94 -34.68 22.54
CA ALA A 24 4.94 -34.75 21.07
C ALA A 24 3.51 -34.99 20.49
N PRO A 25 3.21 -34.55 19.25
CA PRO A 25 1.86 -34.60 18.69
C PRO A 25 1.47 -36.01 18.24
N SER A 26 0.31 -36.49 18.69
CA SER A 26 -0.40 -37.62 18.09
C SER A 26 -1.31 -37.15 16.92
N LYS A 27 -1.45 -38.02 15.91
CA LYS A 27 -2.00 -37.87 14.54
C LYS A 27 -3.36 -37.13 14.35
N PRO A 28 -3.70 -36.72 13.11
CA PRO A 28 -4.69 -35.69 12.82
C PRO A 28 -6.10 -36.25 12.56
N GLU A 29 -7.11 -35.63 13.15
CA GLU A 29 -8.52 -35.83 12.78
C GLU A 29 -9.07 -34.51 12.21
N ALA A 30 -9.61 -34.60 11.00
CA ALA A 30 -9.96 -33.46 10.16
C ALA A 30 -11.22 -32.74 10.66
N ALA A 31 -11.07 -31.50 11.13
CA ALA A 31 -12.21 -30.63 11.46
C ALA A 31 -12.56 -29.71 10.28
N ARG A 32 -13.70 -30.01 9.66
CA ARG A 32 -14.42 -29.25 8.64
C ARG A 32 -15.23 -28.16 9.36
N CYS A 33 -15.04 -26.88 9.03
CA CYS A 33 -15.87 -25.78 9.55
C CYS A 33 -17.01 -25.50 8.55
N ASP A 34 -18.20 -26.04 8.81
CA ASP A 34 -19.42 -25.62 8.13
C ASP A 34 -20.20 -24.62 8.98
N SER A 35 -20.48 -23.48 8.36
CA SER A 35 -21.32 -22.40 8.85
C SER A 35 -22.79 -22.68 8.54
N ALA A 36 -23.61 -22.98 9.54
CA ALA A 36 -25.04 -22.65 9.60
C ALA A 36 -25.67 -23.28 10.85
N LEU A 37 -26.43 -22.50 11.62
CA LEU A 37 -27.79 -22.85 12.07
C LEU A 37 -28.37 -21.71 12.93
N ARG A 38 -29.41 -21.05 12.39
CA ARG A 38 -30.45 -20.35 13.15
C ARG A 38 -31.41 -21.40 13.76
N PRO A 39 -32.07 -21.12 14.90
CA PRO A 39 -32.90 -22.10 15.58
C PRO A 39 -34.34 -22.12 15.01
N SER A 40 -34.89 -23.32 14.84
CA SER A 40 -36.34 -23.53 14.81
C SER A 40 -36.64 -24.71 15.74
N VAL A 41 -37.46 -24.43 16.76
CA VAL A 41 -37.83 -25.34 17.84
C VAL A 41 -39.20 -25.91 17.51
N GLN A 42 -39.31 -27.24 17.44
CA GLN A 42 -40.58 -27.96 17.52
C GLN A 42 -40.40 -29.20 18.42
N THR A 43 -41.04 -29.12 19.59
CA THR A 43 -41.65 -30.18 20.42
C THR A 43 -41.21 -31.66 20.24
N SER A 44 -40.71 -32.26 21.31
CA SER A 44 -41.34 -33.46 21.92
C SER A 44 -40.79 -33.74 23.34
N LEU A 45 -41.70 -34.18 24.21
CA LEU A 45 -41.53 -34.56 25.62
C LEU A 45 -40.59 -35.77 25.81
N GLY A 46 -39.83 -35.80 26.92
CA GLY A 46 -39.22 -37.03 27.42
C GLY A 46 -38.30 -36.87 28.64
N ARG A 47 -38.89 -37.03 29.84
CA ARG A 47 -38.33 -37.34 31.19
C ARG A 47 -36.81 -37.56 31.35
N GLY A 48 -36.22 -36.91 32.37
CA GLY A 48 -35.00 -37.38 33.08
C GLY A 48 -34.15 -36.26 33.69
N LEU A 49 -34.19 -36.10 35.02
CA LEU A 49 -33.42 -35.17 35.88
C LEU A 49 -31.88 -35.45 35.87
N PRO A 50 -31.02 -34.71 36.60
CA PRO A 50 -30.50 -33.38 36.31
C PRO A 50 -28.94 -33.35 36.39
N GLY A 51 -28.23 -32.80 35.41
CA GLY A 51 -26.76 -32.84 35.38
C GLY A 51 -26.11 -31.45 35.49
N CYS A 52 -25.47 -31.17 36.63
CA CYS A 52 -24.75 -29.94 36.96
C CYS A 52 -23.76 -29.47 35.88
N GLY A 53 -23.79 -28.18 35.53
CA GLY A 53 -22.75 -27.50 34.76
C GLY A 53 -21.74 -26.81 35.69
N TRP A 54 -20.45 -26.94 35.37
CA TRP A 54 -19.36 -26.26 36.08
C TRP A 54 -18.95 -24.99 35.30
N ALA A 55 -18.85 -23.83 35.98
CA ALA A 55 -18.29 -22.60 35.44
C ALA A 55 -17.18 -22.06 36.36
N SER A 56 -16.06 -21.59 35.80
CA SER A 56 -14.96 -21.00 36.56
C SER A 56 -14.69 -19.54 36.18
N GLN A 57 -14.50 -18.70 37.20
CA GLN A 57 -13.85 -17.40 37.11
C GLN A 57 -12.61 -17.46 38.03
N GLN A 58 -11.42 -17.49 37.42
CA GLN A 58 -10.06 -17.53 38.01
C GLN A 58 -9.51 -18.90 38.48
N PRO A 59 -8.18 -19.12 38.38
CA PRO A 59 -7.63 -20.47 38.30
C PRO A 59 -7.45 -21.09 39.69
N GLY A 60 -8.13 -22.22 39.93
CA GLY A 60 -7.66 -23.20 40.92
C GLY A 60 -8.61 -23.68 42.03
N LYS A 61 -9.88 -23.25 42.14
CA LYS A 61 -10.85 -23.85 43.09
C LYS A 61 -12.28 -23.85 42.55
N TRP A 62 -13.01 -24.95 42.79
CA TRP A 62 -14.43 -25.09 42.41
C TRP A 62 -15.32 -25.14 43.65
N VAL A 63 -16.44 -24.39 43.64
CA VAL A 63 -17.52 -24.42 44.64
C VAL A 63 -18.86 -24.36 43.91
N ALA A 64 -19.87 -25.10 44.37
CA ALA A 64 -21.21 -25.17 43.76
C ALA A 64 -22.08 -23.96 44.13
N ALA A 65 -22.80 -23.37 43.16
CA ALA A 65 -23.75 -22.27 43.39
C ALA A 65 -25.09 -22.47 42.62
N PRO A 66 -26.25 -22.02 43.13
CA PRO A 66 -27.58 -22.27 42.55
C PRO A 66 -27.93 -21.36 41.35
N LEU A 67 -28.80 -21.88 40.47
CA LEU A 67 -29.23 -21.30 39.18
C LEU A 67 -30.29 -20.17 39.32
N ASP A 68 -29.92 -19.00 39.83
CA ASP A 68 -30.79 -17.80 39.74
C ASP A 68 -30.11 -16.53 39.18
N GLN A 69 -28.78 -16.55 38.99
CA GLN A 69 -27.98 -15.41 38.49
C GLN A 69 -27.44 -15.57 37.06
N ALA A 70 -28.04 -16.45 36.25
CA ALA A 70 -27.52 -16.79 34.92
C ALA A 70 -27.81 -15.74 33.82
N ASP A 71 -28.79 -14.85 34.01
CA ASP A 71 -29.22 -13.94 32.93
C ASP A 71 -28.40 -12.63 32.82
N THR A 72 -27.53 -12.33 33.78
CA THR A 72 -26.62 -11.16 33.71
C THR A 72 -25.20 -11.48 33.22
N LEU A 73 -24.88 -12.75 32.94
CA LEU A 73 -23.52 -13.15 32.52
C LEU A 73 -23.37 -13.49 31.02
N LEU A 74 -24.48 -13.58 30.27
CA LEU A 74 -24.44 -13.70 28.81
C LEU A 74 -24.20 -12.35 28.09
N ALA A 75 -24.20 -11.24 28.82
CA ALA A 75 -23.86 -9.92 28.27
C ALA A 75 -22.34 -9.65 28.19
N ASN A 76 -21.48 -10.50 28.77
CA ASN A 76 -20.06 -10.19 28.94
C ASN A 76 -19.08 -11.29 28.47
N GLN A 77 -19.57 -12.29 27.74
CA GLN A 77 -18.73 -13.22 26.97
C GLN A 77 -18.94 -13.00 25.47
N ALA A 78 -18.84 -11.74 25.04
CA ALA A 78 -18.32 -11.47 23.71
C ALA A 78 -16.91 -12.06 23.67
N CYS A 79 -16.63 -12.88 22.66
CA CYS A 79 -15.30 -13.36 22.34
C CYS A 79 -14.29 -12.21 22.46
N ALA A 80 -13.52 -12.22 23.56
CA ALA A 80 -12.33 -11.41 23.67
C ALA A 80 -11.27 -12.06 22.77
N CYS A 81 -11.44 -11.89 21.47
CA CYS A 81 -10.30 -11.77 20.58
C CYS A 81 -9.53 -10.57 21.10
N THR A 82 -8.52 -10.80 21.94
CA THR A 82 -7.51 -9.79 22.22
C THR A 82 -6.77 -9.56 20.91
N ALA A 83 -7.35 -8.73 20.05
CA ALA A 83 -6.64 -8.04 19.01
C ALA A 83 -5.55 -7.28 19.75
N LYS A 84 -4.32 -7.82 19.69
CA LYS A 84 -3.12 -7.10 20.09
C LYS A 84 -3.25 -5.72 19.44
N PRO A 85 -3.24 -4.61 20.20
CA PRO A 85 -3.55 -3.31 19.64
C PRO A 85 -2.60 -3.11 18.47
N LEU A 86 -3.16 -3.10 17.26
CA LEU A 86 -2.45 -2.76 16.04
C LEU A 86 -1.69 -1.49 16.39
N GLY A 87 -0.37 -1.54 16.26
CA GLY A 87 0.52 -0.43 16.57
C GLY A 87 0.21 0.75 15.66
N ALA A 88 -0.85 1.49 15.98
CA ALA A 88 -1.34 2.69 15.34
C ALA A 88 -0.39 3.89 15.55
N GLY A 89 0.79 3.63 16.12
CA GLY A 89 1.83 4.63 16.33
C GLY A 89 2.68 4.88 15.09
N TRP A 90 2.98 3.88 14.26
CA TRP A 90 3.98 4.06 13.19
C TRP A 90 3.45 4.86 12.01
N GLY A 91 2.27 4.53 11.48
CA GLY A 91 1.66 5.26 10.36
C GLY A 91 1.35 6.72 10.72
N LEU A 92 0.83 6.97 11.92
CA LEU A 92 0.54 8.32 12.39
C LEU A 92 1.82 9.12 12.71
N ARG A 93 2.88 8.47 13.22
CA ARG A 93 4.18 9.12 13.45
C ARG A 93 4.90 9.45 12.14
N LEU A 94 4.91 8.54 11.16
CA LEU A 94 5.46 8.78 9.83
C LEU A 94 4.65 9.85 9.08
N PHE A 95 3.33 9.81 9.16
CA PHE A 95 2.50 10.85 8.57
C PHE A 95 2.73 12.21 9.22
N ARG A 96 2.84 12.26 10.56
CA ARG A 96 3.09 13.50 11.30
C ARG A 96 4.50 14.06 11.05
N THR A 97 5.52 13.20 10.92
CA THR A 97 6.88 13.65 10.59
C THR A 97 6.99 14.11 9.14
N VAL A 98 6.37 13.41 8.19
CA VAL A 98 6.34 13.82 6.78
C VAL A 98 5.52 15.11 6.59
N LEU A 99 4.37 15.26 7.26
CA LEU A 99 3.56 16.48 7.24
C LEU A 99 4.31 17.68 7.83
N LEU A 100 4.99 17.51 8.97
CA LEU A 100 5.81 18.56 9.58
C LEU A 100 7.01 18.93 8.71
N LEU A 101 7.67 17.93 8.10
CA LEU A 101 8.78 18.16 7.17
C LEU A 101 8.29 18.90 5.92
N TRP A 102 7.10 18.57 5.41
CA TRP A 102 6.47 19.24 4.27
C TRP A 102 6.06 20.68 4.59
N ILE A 103 5.50 20.95 5.78
CA ILE A 103 5.19 22.31 6.24
C ILE A 103 6.47 23.13 6.41
N LEU A 104 7.57 22.54 6.88
CA LEU A 104 8.86 23.24 7.01
C LEU A 104 9.48 23.55 5.64
N LEU A 105 9.37 22.61 4.68
CA LEU A 105 9.88 22.75 3.31
C LEU A 105 9.06 23.75 2.47
N VAL A 106 7.74 23.80 2.66
CA VAL A 106 6.85 24.71 1.92
C VAL A 106 6.75 26.09 2.59
N GLY A 107 6.76 26.14 3.92
CA GLY A 107 6.72 27.39 4.68
C GLY A 107 7.94 28.29 4.49
N THR A 108 9.08 27.72 4.09
CA THR A 108 10.30 28.47 3.74
C THR A 108 10.36 28.91 2.26
N GLY A 109 9.48 28.39 1.41
CA GLY A 109 9.41 28.74 -0.02
C GLY A 109 8.57 29.99 -0.34
N VAL A 110 7.69 30.42 0.58
CA VAL A 110 6.73 31.52 0.32
C VAL A 110 7.39 32.91 0.39
N SER A 111 8.51 33.09 1.11
CA SER A 111 9.19 34.39 1.21
C SER A 111 10.10 34.72 0.02
N ALA A 112 10.31 33.79 -0.92
CA ALA A 112 11.21 33.98 -2.06
C ALA A 112 10.58 34.67 -3.28
N TRP A 113 9.25 34.86 -3.31
CA TRP A 113 8.54 35.45 -4.45
C TRP A 113 8.33 36.98 -4.41
N ALA A 114 8.90 37.67 -3.42
CA ALA A 114 8.76 39.13 -3.30
C ALA A 114 9.96 39.95 -3.86
N ALA A 115 11.03 39.31 -4.33
CA ALA A 115 12.26 40.01 -4.74
C ALA A 115 12.62 39.92 -6.24
N ALA A 116 11.78 39.32 -7.08
CA ALA A 116 12.01 39.21 -8.52
C ALA A 116 11.53 40.48 -9.25
N GLY A 117 12.21 41.60 -9.05
CA GLY A 117 11.88 42.86 -9.74
C GLY A 117 12.93 43.97 -9.71
N ARG A 118 14.14 43.73 -9.18
CA ARG A 118 15.21 44.74 -9.16
C ARG A 118 16.41 44.29 -10.02
N PRO A 119 16.74 44.98 -11.12
CA PRO A 119 17.99 44.73 -11.83
C PRO A 119 19.15 45.25 -10.96
N GLY A 120 20.06 44.34 -10.56
CA GLY A 120 21.26 44.68 -9.78
C GLY A 120 21.47 43.90 -8.47
N ALA A 121 20.68 42.89 -8.16
CA ALA A 121 20.88 42.08 -6.95
C ALA A 121 22.01 41.05 -7.14
N VAL A 122 23.10 41.24 -6.40
CA VAL A 122 24.15 40.21 -6.19
C VAL A 122 23.50 39.01 -5.52
N VAL A 123 23.68 37.82 -6.09
CA VAL A 123 23.28 36.55 -5.48
C VAL A 123 24.17 36.31 -4.26
N SER A 124 23.68 36.67 -3.08
CA SER A 124 24.27 36.22 -1.81
C SER A 124 23.87 34.76 -1.61
N THR A 125 24.78 33.83 -1.84
CA THR A 125 24.61 32.42 -1.51
C THR A 125 24.66 32.25 0.00
N ASN A 126 23.50 32.25 0.65
CA ASN A 126 23.41 31.96 2.08
C ASN A 126 23.82 30.50 2.31
N SER A 127 24.86 30.28 3.10
CA SER A 127 25.38 28.96 3.47
C SER A 127 24.39 28.25 4.39
N TRP A 128 23.78 27.17 3.90
CA TRP A 128 22.97 26.28 4.73
C TRP A 128 23.89 25.47 5.65
N SER A 129 23.84 25.74 6.96
CA SER A 129 24.57 24.96 7.97
C SER A 129 23.64 23.91 8.58
N LEU A 130 23.86 22.64 8.22
CA LEU A 130 23.35 21.49 8.97
C LEU A 130 24.52 20.95 9.77
N ALA A 131 24.69 21.37 11.02
CA ALA A 131 25.72 20.81 11.88
C ALA A 131 25.44 19.30 12.10
N PRO A 132 26.47 18.42 11.96
CA PRO A 132 27.90 18.74 11.91
C PRO A 132 28.52 18.89 10.50
N LEU A 133 27.73 18.87 9.42
CA LEU A 133 28.23 19.02 8.06
C LEU A 133 28.40 20.50 7.67
N LYS A 134 29.63 21.01 7.79
CA LYS A 134 30.07 22.26 7.16
C LYS A 134 30.58 21.96 5.76
N LEU A 135 29.74 22.15 4.74
CA LEU A 135 30.14 22.04 3.33
C LEU A 135 30.53 23.42 2.82
N ASN A 136 31.83 23.69 2.75
CA ASN A 136 32.38 24.89 2.11
C ASN A 136 32.60 24.60 0.62
N LEU A 137 31.66 25.00 -0.22
CA LEU A 137 31.81 24.95 -1.69
C LEU A 137 32.48 26.25 -2.16
N GLY A 138 33.71 26.48 -1.70
CA GLY A 138 34.59 27.50 -2.26
C GLY A 138 35.40 26.89 -3.39
N VAL A 139 35.19 27.36 -4.62
CA VAL A 139 36.16 27.16 -5.71
C VAL A 139 37.35 28.09 -5.44
N GLU A 140 38.08 27.82 -4.36
CA GLU A 140 39.46 28.23 -4.27
C GLU A 140 40.26 27.16 -5.02
N THR A 141 40.99 27.59 -6.04
CA THR A 141 41.79 26.76 -6.95
C THR A 141 42.35 25.52 -6.26
N ALA A 142 41.71 24.36 -6.53
CA ALA A 142 42.07 23.08 -5.95
C ALA A 142 43.42 22.61 -6.50
N THR A 143 44.48 22.79 -5.71
CA THR A 143 45.83 22.36 -6.06
C THR A 143 46.12 20.91 -5.64
N GLN A 144 45.16 20.20 -5.03
CA GLN A 144 45.26 18.77 -4.72
C GLN A 144 44.10 17.94 -5.33
N PRO A 145 44.39 16.81 -6.01
CA PRO A 145 43.38 15.94 -6.62
C PRO A 145 42.31 15.37 -5.66
N GLN A 146 42.56 15.39 -4.34
CA GLN A 146 41.68 14.77 -3.34
C GLN A 146 40.43 15.61 -2.98
N ASP A 147 40.48 16.93 -3.14
CA ASP A 147 39.34 17.82 -2.82
C ASP A 147 38.29 17.86 -3.94
N ILE A 148 38.73 17.66 -5.18
CA ILE A 148 37.85 17.54 -6.35
C ILE A 148 36.96 16.27 -6.22
N ASP A 149 37.49 15.19 -5.65
CA ASP A 149 36.75 13.94 -5.42
C ASP A 149 35.62 14.07 -4.40
N VAL A 150 35.79 14.88 -3.35
CA VAL A 150 34.75 15.07 -2.32
C VAL A 150 33.61 15.92 -2.85
N GLY A 151 33.92 17.01 -3.57
CA GLY A 151 32.92 17.86 -4.21
C GLY A 151 32.03 17.10 -5.20
N ILE A 152 32.65 16.25 -6.04
CA ILE A 152 31.92 15.40 -6.99
C ILE A 152 31.04 14.37 -6.26
N LYS A 153 31.55 13.71 -5.21
CA LYS A 153 30.76 12.74 -4.42
C LYS A 153 29.52 13.38 -3.77
N VAL A 154 29.67 14.58 -3.22
CA VAL A 154 28.55 15.33 -2.63
C VAL A 154 27.55 15.72 -3.70
N LEU A 155 28.00 16.24 -4.85
CA LEU A 155 27.12 16.57 -5.97
C LEU A 155 26.29 15.36 -6.42
N VAL A 156 26.94 14.22 -6.65
CA VAL A 156 26.26 12.97 -7.04
C VAL A 156 25.28 12.51 -5.97
N ALA A 157 25.62 12.63 -4.68
CA ALA A 157 24.73 12.26 -3.60
C ALA A 157 23.46 13.12 -3.56
N ILE A 158 23.58 14.44 -3.75
CA ILE A 158 22.43 15.36 -3.77
C ILE A 158 21.55 15.07 -5.00
N THR A 159 22.16 14.80 -6.16
CA THR A 159 21.43 14.40 -7.38
C THR A 159 20.69 13.08 -7.19
N LEU A 160 21.30 12.07 -6.57
CA LEU A 160 20.62 10.81 -6.28
C LEU A 160 19.45 11.00 -5.30
N LEU A 161 19.64 11.86 -4.29
CA LEU A 161 18.63 12.14 -3.28
C LEU A 161 17.39 12.84 -3.86
N SER A 162 17.57 13.69 -4.89
CA SER A 162 16.44 14.35 -5.57
C SER A 162 15.64 13.39 -6.46
N LEU A 163 16.28 12.37 -7.03
CA LEU A 163 15.63 11.34 -7.86
C LEU A 163 15.00 10.20 -7.06
N ALA A 164 15.50 9.95 -5.84
CA ALA A 164 15.03 8.89 -4.95
C ALA A 164 13.50 8.84 -4.76
N PRO A 165 12.78 9.94 -4.44
CA PRO A 165 11.34 9.86 -4.21
C PRO A 165 10.57 9.39 -5.43
N SER A 166 10.96 9.84 -6.63
CA SER A 166 10.32 9.44 -7.89
C SER A 166 10.54 7.96 -8.19
N ILE A 167 11.75 7.46 -7.98
CA ILE A 167 12.08 6.03 -8.18
C ILE A 167 11.30 5.16 -7.20
N LEU A 168 11.21 5.56 -5.94
CA LEU A 168 10.44 4.83 -4.93
C LEU A 168 8.97 4.71 -5.32
N LEU A 169 8.35 5.80 -5.80
CA LEU A 169 6.95 5.75 -6.25
C LEU A 169 6.76 4.77 -7.42
N LEU A 170 7.68 4.73 -8.38
CA LEU A 170 7.63 3.82 -9.52
C LEU A 170 7.77 2.33 -9.13
N MET A 171 8.37 2.03 -7.98
CA MET A 171 8.52 0.67 -7.46
C MET A 171 7.32 0.22 -6.61
N THR A 172 6.27 1.05 -6.50
CA THR A 172 5.07 0.76 -5.69
C THR A 172 3.80 0.71 -6.55
N SER A 173 2.63 0.51 -5.91
CA SER A 173 1.31 0.58 -6.55
C SER A 173 0.90 1.97 -7.04
N PHE A 174 1.68 3.02 -6.73
CA PHE A 174 1.33 4.41 -7.00
C PHE A 174 1.00 4.68 -8.47
N THR A 175 1.80 4.13 -9.40
CA THR A 175 1.67 4.37 -10.85
C THR A 175 0.29 3.98 -11.38
N ARG A 176 -0.25 2.82 -10.99
CA ARG A 176 -1.59 2.37 -11.44
C ARG A 176 -2.68 3.30 -10.93
N ILE A 177 -2.61 3.64 -9.65
CA ILE A 177 -3.65 4.42 -8.94
C ILE A 177 -3.74 5.83 -9.51
N VAL A 178 -2.60 6.53 -9.65
CA VAL A 178 -2.58 7.93 -10.12
C VAL A 178 -3.09 8.04 -11.56
N ILE A 179 -2.78 7.07 -12.41
CA ILE A 179 -3.24 7.05 -13.81
C ILE A 179 -4.75 6.81 -13.87
N VAL A 180 -5.27 5.80 -13.17
CA VAL A 180 -6.70 5.48 -13.18
C VAL A 180 -7.53 6.64 -12.62
N LEU A 181 -7.12 7.26 -11.51
CA LEU A 181 -7.81 8.43 -10.96
C LEU A 181 -7.74 9.65 -11.90
N SER A 182 -6.63 9.82 -12.62
CA SER A 182 -6.52 10.85 -13.66
C SER A 182 -7.46 10.58 -14.83
N PHE A 183 -7.64 9.32 -15.23
CA PHE A 183 -8.62 8.93 -16.24
C PHE A 183 -10.05 9.25 -15.81
N VAL A 184 -10.43 8.97 -14.56
CA VAL A 184 -11.76 9.32 -14.03
C VAL A 184 -12.03 10.81 -14.14
N ARG A 185 -11.07 11.66 -13.74
CA ARG A 185 -11.23 13.11 -13.88
C ARG A 185 -11.46 13.53 -15.34
N THR A 186 -10.65 13.01 -16.26
CA THR A 186 -10.76 13.32 -17.68
C THR A 186 -12.08 12.79 -18.28
N ALA A 187 -12.54 11.63 -17.83
CA ALA A 187 -13.79 11.01 -18.30
C ALA A 187 -15.03 11.82 -17.95
N LEU A 188 -15.03 12.41 -16.75
CA LEU A 188 -16.06 13.34 -16.29
C LEU A 188 -15.98 14.71 -16.99
N SER A 189 -14.97 14.94 -17.82
CA SER A 189 -14.72 16.21 -18.54
C SER A 189 -14.59 17.42 -17.60
N LEU A 190 -14.13 17.21 -16.37
CA LEU A 190 -13.99 18.27 -15.37
C LEU A 190 -12.74 19.10 -15.67
N GLN A 191 -12.93 20.41 -15.83
CA GLN A 191 -11.82 21.36 -15.98
C GLN A 191 -11.30 21.75 -14.60
N GLY A 192 -10.07 21.34 -14.27
CA GLY A 192 -9.36 21.78 -13.06
C GLY A 192 -9.83 21.21 -11.72
N THR A 193 -10.97 20.50 -11.67
CA THR A 193 -11.53 19.89 -10.45
C THR A 193 -11.62 18.37 -10.60
N PRO A 194 -11.20 17.55 -9.62
CA PRO A 194 -10.38 17.91 -8.46
C PRO A 194 -8.95 18.32 -8.85
N ALA A 195 -8.32 19.15 -8.02
CA ALA A 195 -6.94 19.60 -8.22
C ALA A 195 -5.98 18.40 -8.36
N ASN A 196 -4.95 18.52 -9.22
CA ASN A 196 -3.92 17.48 -9.41
C ASN A 196 -3.34 17.00 -8.07
N GLN A 197 -3.16 17.93 -7.13
CA GLN A 197 -2.63 17.65 -5.80
C GLN A 197 -3.54 16.73 -4.97
N LEU A 198 -4.86 16.80 -5.13
CA LEU A 198 -5.80 15.90 -4.45
C LEU A 198 -5.71 14.49 -5.03
N ILE A 199 -5.60 14.36 -6.36
CA ILE A 199 -5.42 13.05 -7.01
C ILE A 199 -4.13 12.39 -6.54
N ILE A 200 -3.02 13.15 -6.51
CA ILE A 200 -1.73 12.66 -6.03
C ILE A 200 -1.81 12.28 -4.54
N GLY A 201 -2.43 13.13 -3.72
CA GLY A 201 -2.63 12.86 -2.29
C GLY A 201 -3.43 11.58 -2.03
N LEU A 202 -4.58 11.44 -2.70
CA LEU A 202 -5.40 10.22 -2.62
C LEU A 202 -4.62 8.99 -3.09
N SER A 203 -3.86 9.12 -4.17
CA SER A 203 -3.03 8.03 -4.69
C SER A 203 -1.97 7.58 -3.69
N LEU A 204 -1.34 8.51 -2.97
CA LEU A 204 -0.36 8.20 -1.93
C LEU A 204 -1.01 7.47 -0.74
N PHE A 205 -2.16 7.93 -0.26
CA PHE A 205 -2.85 7.27 0.86
C PHE A 205 -3.27 5.84 0.51
N ILE A 206 -3.85 5.63 -0.69
CA ILE A 206 -4.22 4.29 -1.16
C ILE A 206 -2.96 3.42 -1.34
N THR A 207 -1.85 4.00 -1.82
CA THR A 207 -0.57 3.29 -1.94
C THR A 207 -0.06 2.83 -0.57
N PHE A 208 -0.09 3.68 0.45
CA PHE A 208 0.31 3.28 1.81
C PHE A 208 -0.59 2.16 2.37
N PHE A 209 -1.89 2.22 2.08
CA PHE A 209 -2.83 1.18 2.47
C PHE A 209 -2.53 -0.17 1.81
N ILE A 210 -2.31 -0.19 0.49
CA ILE A 210 -2.03 -1.43 -0.27
C ILE A 210 -0.64 -2.00 0.04
N MET A 211 0.36 -1.13 0.23
CA MET A 211 1.75 -1.53 0.48
C MET A 211 2.04 -1.90 1.94
N GLN A 212 1.06 -1.77 2.83
CA GLN A 212 1.18 -2.08 4.26
C GLN A 212 1.88 -3.43 4.57
N PRO A 213 1.53 -4.58 3.94
CA PRO A 213 2.20 -5.85 4.22
C PRO A 213 3.66 -5.91 3.73
N VAL A 214 4.03 -5.12 2.71
CA VAL A 214 5.41 -5.03 2.22
C VAL A 214 6.25 -4.24 3.21
N TRP A 215 5.74 -3.10 3.70
CA TRP A 215 6.41 -2.30 4.72
C TRP A 215 6.63 -3.06 6.01
N GLN A 216 5.66 -3.86 6.45
CA GLN A 216 5.81 -4.70 7.64
C GLN A 216 6.95 -5.72 7.51
N ARG A 217 7.10 -6.36 6.35
CA ARG A 217 8.18 -7.34 6.11
C ARG A 217 9.54 -6.66 6.06
N ILE A 218 9.64 -5.50 5.41
CA ILE A 218 10.87 -4.71 5.38
C ILE A 218 11.26 -4.29 6.80
N ASP A 219 10.30 -3.90 7.64
CA ASP A 219 10.57 -3.56 9.04
C ASP A 219 11.11 -4.75 9.84
N SER A 220 10.43 -5.90 9.79
CA SER A 220 10.82 -7.10 10.56
C SER A 220 12.12 -7.73 10.09
N ASP A 221 12.34 -7.78 8.77
CA ASP A 221 13.40 -8.62 8.18
C ASP A 221 14.66 -7.82 7.85
N ALA A 222 14.54 -6.49 7.62
CA ALA A 222 15.68 -5.63 7.28
C ALA A 222 15.95 -4.53 8.31
N LEU A 223 14.92 -3.76 8.72
CA LEU A 223 15.13 -2.57 9.54
C LEU A 223 15.44 -2.88 11.00
N GLN A 224 14.69 -3.79 11.64
CA GLN A 224 14.95 -4.21 13.02
C GLN A 224 16.31 -4.92 13.18
N PRO A 225 16.71 -5.86 12.30
CA PRO A 225 18.02 -6.51 12.41
C PRO A 225 19.18 -5.57 12.12
N TYR A 226 19.01 -4.58 11.23
CA TYR A 226 20.00 -3.52 11.00
C TYR A 226 20.22 -2.66 12.24
N GLN A 227 19.14 -2.20 12.88
CA GLN A 227 19.22 -1.43 14.13
C GLN A 227 19.81 -2.24 15.29
N ALA A 228 19.57 -3.56 15.31
CA ALA A 228 20.16 -4.48 16.28
C ALA A 228 21.62 -4.87 15.97
N GLY A 229 22.23 -4.31 14.91
CA GLY A 229 23.61 -4.60 14.50
C GLY A 229 23.82 -6.02 13.95
N ARG A 230 22.76 -6.75 13.61
CA ARG A 230 22.83 -8.12 13.07
C ARG A 230 23.04 -8.16 11.55
N LEU A 231 22.68 -7.09 10.85
CA LEU A 231 22.88 -6.93 9.41
C LEU A 231 23.77 -5.73 9.11
N THR A 232 24.63 -5.86 8.11
CA THR A 232 25.35 -4.71 7.53
C THR A 232 24.41 -3.91 6.64
N GLY A 233 24.69 -2.62 6.42
CA GLY A 233 23.88 -1.75 5.55
C GLY A 233 23.59 -2.34 4.15
N PRO A 234 24.59 -2.88 3.43
CA PRO A 234 24.36 -3.53 2.13
C PRO A 234 23.47 -4.78 2.20
N GLN A 235 23.62 -5.61 3.24
CA GLN A 235 22.79 -6.80 3.41
C GLN A 235 21.33 -6.44 3.74
N ALA A 236 21.12 -5.43 4.59
CA ALA A 236 19.78 -4.94 4.90
C ALA A 236 19.08 -4.39 3.64
N LEU A 237 19.82 -3.68 2.78
CA LEU A 237 19.30 -3.21 1.49
C LEU A 237 18.95 -4.38 0.57
N GLU A 238 19.78 -5.42 0.51
CA GLU A 238 19.51 -6.61 -0.31
C GLU A 238 18.21 -7.31 0.13
N VAL A 239 18.03 -7.54 1.43
CA VAL A 239 16.81 -8.14 2.01
C VAL A 239 15.57 -7.27 1.72
N ALA A 240 15.66 -5.96 1.99
CA ALA A 240 14.57 -5.02 1.72
C ALA A 240 14.18 -5.01 0.23
N SER A 241 15.19 -4.99 -0.65
CA SER A 241 14.98 -5.02 -2.10
C SER A 241 14.35 -6.33 -2.58
N GLY A 242 14.60 -7.44 -1.87
CA GLY A 242 13.98 -8.74 -2.11
C GLY A 242 12.47 -8.70 -1.92
N HIS A 243 11.97 -8.11 -0.83
CA HIS A 243 10.52 -8.00 -0.61
C HIS A 243 9.82 -7.12 -1.65
N ILE A 244 10.45 -5.99 -2.03
CA ILE A 244 9.91 -5.11 -3.08
C ILE A 244 9.91 -5.84 -4.43
N ARG A 245 10.97 -6.61 -4.73
CA ARG A 245 11.03 -7.46 -5.92
C ARG A 245 9.90 -8.49 -5.94
N THR A 246 9.66 -9.19 -4.84
CA THR A 246 8.56 -10.15 -4.73
C THR A 246 7.20 -9.48 -4.96
N PHE A 247 6.99 -8.27 -4.45
CA PHE A 247 5.77 -7.50 -4.73
C PHE A 247 5.63 -7.19 -6.22
N MET A 248 6.67 -6.65 -6.86
CA MET A 248 6.64 -6.31 -8.29
C MET A 248 6.40 -7.54 -9.18
N LEU A 249 7.07 -8.67 -8.89
CA LEU A 249 6.93 -9.90 -9.67
C LEU A 249 5.51 -10.46 -9.62
N LYS A 250 4.81 -10.35 -8.48
CA LYS A 250 3.40 -10.78 -8.37
C LYS A 250 2.45 -9.98 -9.27
N GLN A 251 2.78 -8.72 -9.56
CA GLN A 251 1.95 -7.81 -10.36
C GLN A 251 2.40 -7.73 -11.83
N THR A 252 3.62 -8.17 -12.13
CA THR A 252 4.19 -8.13 -13.48
C THR A 252 3.61 -9.27 -14.31
N ARG A 253 3.10 -8.94 -15.50
CA ARG A 253 2.64 -9.96 -16.45
C ARG A 253 3.83 -10.78 -16.97
N PRO A 254 3.72 -12.11 -17.06
CA PRO A 254 4.81 -12.97 -17.54
C PRO A 254 5.36 -12.55 -18.91
N LYS A 255 4.46 -12.19 -19.84
CA LYS A 255 4.83 -11.70 -21.19
C LYS A 255 5.71 -10.44 -21.17
N ASP A 256 5.43 -9.51 -20.26
CA ASP A 256 6.21 -8.27 -20.15
C ASP A 256 7.57 -8.58 -19.50
N LEU A 257 7.60 -9.46 -18.50
CA LEU A 257 8.85 -9.90 -17.88
C LEU A 257 9.78 -10.64 -18.88
N GLU A 258 9.23 -11.58 -19.65
CA GLU A 258 9.94 -12.35 -20.67
C GLU A 258 10.57 -11.44 -21.74
N LEU A 259 9.86 -10.39 -22.16
CA LEU A 259 10.37 -9.40 -23.11
C LEU A 259 11.67 -8.75 -22.59
N PHE A 260 11.67 -8.26 -21.35
CA PHE A 260 12.86 -7.62 -20.77
C PHE A 260 13.98 -8.62 -20.43
N VAL A 261 13.65 -9.85 -20.04
CA VAL A 261 14.64 -10.93 -19.85
C VAL A 261 15.32 -11.27 -21.19
N GLY A 262 14.55 -11.38 -22.27
CA GLY A 262 15.06 -11.62 -23.62
C GLY A 262 15.94 -10.49 -24.13
N MET A 263 15.53 -9.23 -23.94
CA MET A 263 16.35 -8.06 -24.30
C MET A 263 17.64 -7.97 -23.48
N ALA A 264 17.60 -8.36 -22.21
CA ALA A 264 18.77 -8.37 -21.33
C ALA A 264 19.71 -9.57 -21.56
N LYS A 265 19.34 -10.51 -22.45
CA LYS A 265 20.09 -11.75 -22.76
C LYS A 265 20.51 -12.52 -21.50
N LEU A 266 19.63 -12.56 -20.50
CA LEU A 266 19.90 -13.28 -19.25
C LEU A 266 19.77 -14.80 -19.46
N PRO A 267 20.58 -15.62 -18.75
CA PRO A 267 20.38 -17.06 -18.72
C PRO A 267 19.02 -17.38 -18.06
N PRO A 268 18.46 -18.58 -18.29
CA PRO A 268 17.23 -19.01 -17.64
C PRO A 268 17.42 -19.01 -16.12
N THR A 269 16.90 -17.96 -15.48
CA THR A 269 17.05 -17.67 -14.06
C THR A 269 15.67 -17.71 -13.42
N PRO A 270 15.50 -18.27 -12.21
CA PRO A 270 14.23 -18.24 -11.51
C PRO A 270 13.77 -16.78 -11.28
N PRO A 271 12.46 -16.48 -11.35
CA PRO A 271 11.94 -15.11 -11.26
C PRO A 271 12.43 -14.33 -10.03
N GLU A 272 12.61 -15.00 -8.90
CA GLU A 272 12.97 -14.41 -7.61
C GLU A 272 14.40 -13.84 -7.58
N GLN A 273 15.28 -14.38 -8.44
CA GLN A 273 16.69 -13.99 -8.54
C GLN A 273 16.93 -12.98 -9.67
N LEU A 274 15.88 -12.53 -10.36
CA LEU A 274 16.03 -11.56 -11.44
C LEU A 274 16.56 -10.20 -10.92
N PRO A 275 17.52 -9.59 -11.63
CA PRO A 275 18.07 -8.31 -11.24
C PRO A 275 17.02 -7.20 -11.38
N LEU A 276 17.02 -6.25 -10.43
CA LEU A 276 16.05 -5.14 -10.39
C LEU A 276 16.05 -4.28 -11.66
N ARG A 277 17.19 -4.19 -12.37
CA ARG A 277 17.29 -3.48 -13.65
C ARG A 277 16.36 -4.03 -14.74
N VAL A 278 15.93 -5.28 -14.61
CA VAL A 278 14.99 -5.95 -15.53
C VAL A 278 13.58 -5.94 -14.94
N VAL A 279 13.45 -6.21 -13.65
CA VAL A 279 12.14 -6.29 -12.98
C VAL A 279 11.43 -4.93 -12.95
N ILE A 280 12.13 -3.83 -12.65
CA ILE A 280 11.53 -2.49 -12.55
C ILE A 280 10.88 -2.04 -13.87
N PRO A 281 11.58 -2.04 -15.03
CA PRO A 281 10.94 -1.62 -16.28
C PRO A 281 9.83 -2.59 -16.74
N ALA A 282 9.96 -3.90 -16.48
CA ALA A 282 8.91 -4.86 -16.75
C ALA A 282 7.65 -4.60 -15.90
N PHE A 283 7.84 -4.30 -14.62
CA PHE A 283 6.76 -3.93 -13.71
C PHE A 283 6.06 -2.65 -14.17
N VAL A 284 6.81 -1.57 -14.41
CA VAL A 284 6.22 -0.29 -14.83
C VAL A 284 5.41 -0.43 -16.12
N THR A 285 5.91 -1.16 -17.11
CA THR A 285 5.17 -1.38 -18.36
C THR A 285 3.88 -2.21 -18.17
N SER A 286 3.93 -3.23 -17.30
CA SER A 286 2.75 -4.03 -16.91
C SER A 286 1.71 -3.20 -16.15
N GLU A 287 2.16 -2.34 -15.22
CA GLU A 287 1.30 -1.43 -14.46
C GLU A 287 0.63 -0.40 -15.35
N LEU A 288 1.41 0.23 -16.26
CA LEU A 288 0.87 1.16 -17.25
C LEU A 288 -0.22 0.49 -18.08
N ARG A 289 0.06 -0.68 -18.67
CA ARG A 289 -0.94 -1.39 -19.48
C ARG A 289 -2.23 -1.65 -18.68
N THR A 290 -2.11 -2.13 -17.45
CA THR A 290 -3.27 -2.43 -16.60
C THR A 290 -4.02 -1.15 -16.21
N ALA A 291 -3.32 -0.06 -15.91
CA ALA A 291 -3.92 1.23 -15.59
C ALA A 291 -4.68 1.82 -16.78
N PHE A 292 -4.11 1.74 -17.99
CA PHE A 292 -4.76 2.18 -19.22
C PHE A 292 -5.98 1.32 -19.57
N GLN A 293 -5.93 0.00 -19.34
CA GLN A 293 -7.09 -0.88 -19.51
C GLN A 293 -8.24 -0.48 -18.58
N MET A 294 -7.93 -0.25 -17.29
CA MET A 294 -8.92 0.21 -16.31
C MET A 294 -9.45 1.60 -16.64
N GLY A 295 -8.56 2.53 -16.99
CA GLY A 295 -8.92 3.88 -17.41
C GLY A 295 -9.86 3.88 -18.61
N PHE A 296 -9.57 3.05 -19.62
CA PHE A 296 -10.43 2.89 -20.80
C PHE A 296 -11.82 2.35 -20.43
N LEU A 297 -11.91 1.29 -19.62
CA LEU A 297 -13.19 0.73 -19.18
C LEU A 297 -14.04 1.76 -18.41
N LEU A 298 -13.42 2.60 -17.59
CA LEU A 298 -14.10 3.70 -16.91
C LEU A 298 -14.56 4.80 -17.87
N PHE A 299 -13.88 4.98 -19.00
CA PHE A 299 -14.16 6.03 -19.98
C PHE A 299 -15.36 5.70 -20.88
N VAL A 300 -15.59 4.41 -21.17
CA VAL A 300 -16.66 3.91 -22.06
C VAL A 300 -18.06 4.46 -21.74
N PRO A 301 -18.59 4.37 -20.50
CA PRO A 301 -19.95 4.85 -20.21
C PRO A 301 -20.10 6.36 -20.40
N PHE A 302 -19.05 7.15 -20.13
CA PHE A 302 -19.10 8.61 -20.28
C PHE A 302 -19.00 9.06 -21.74
N ILE A 303 -18.20 8.36 -22.57
CA ILE A 303 -18.21 8.59 -24.02
C ILE A 303 -19.61 8.36 -24.60
N LEU A 304 -20.30 7.32 -24.13
CA LEU A 304 -21.64 7.01 -24.62
C LEU A 304 -22.60 8.17 -24.32
N ILE A 305 -22.53 8.75 -23.12
CA ILE A 305 -23.32 9.92 -22.75
C ILE A 305 -23.01 11.11 -23.67
N ASP A 306 -21.73 11.40 -23.93
CA ASP A 306 -21.33 12.47 -24.84
C ASP A 306 -21.87 12.29 -26.25
N LEU A 307 -21.76 11.06 -26.77
CA LEU A 307 -22.24 10.71 -28.11
C LEU A 307 -23.76 10.89 -28.21
N VAL A 308 -24.52 10.38 -27.23
CA VAL A 308 -25.98 10.51 -27.19
C VAL A 308 -26.38 11.98 -27.09
N VAL A 309 -25.80 12.76 -26.17
CA VAL A 309 -26.11 14.19 -26.00
C VAL A 309 -25.78 14.97 -27.27
N ALA A 310 -24.67 14.69 -27.94
CA ALA A 310 -24.30 15.33 -29.19
C ALA A 310 -25.31 15.06 -30.31
N THR A 311 -25.76 13.82 -30.48
CA THR A 311 -26.76 13.47 -31.51
C THR A 311 -28.12 14.15 -31.23
N VAL A 312 -28.53 14.26 -29.97
CA VAL A 312 -29.78 14.95 -29.59
C VAL A 312 -29.66 16.46 -29.83
N LEU A 313 -28.55 17.10 -29.44
CA LEU A 313 -28.32 18.53 -29.68
C LEU A 313 -28.28 18.87 -31.16
N MET A 314 -27.61 18.02 -31.96
CA MET A 314 -27.55 18.17 -33.41
C MET A 314 -28.95 18.04 -34.04
N SER A 315 -29.80 17.17 -33.50
CA SER A 315 -31.20 17.00 -33.93
C SER A 315 -32.08 18.20 -33.58
N LEU A 316 -31.76 18.92 -32.50
CA LEU A 316 -32.44 20.18 -32.11
C LEU A 316 -31.97 21.40 -32.91
N GLY A 317 -30.96 21.25 -33.78
CA GLY A 317 -30.42 22.34 -34.60
C GLY A 317 -29.40 23.25 -33.88
N MET A 318 -28.97 22.91 -32.66
CA MET A 318 -28.01 23.71 -31.90
C MET A 318 -26.56 23.33 -32.23
N MET A 319 -26.07 23.73 -33.42
CA MET A 319 -24.72 23.40 -33.88
C MET A 319 -23.59 24.21 -33.21
N MET A 320 -23.90 25.35 -32.59
CA MET A 320 -22.88 26.26 -32.01
C MET A 320 -22.53 25.96 -30.55
N MET A 321 -23.34 25.18 -29.84
CA MET A 321 -23.08 24.85 -28.44
C MET A 321 -22.24 23.58 -28.35
N PRO A 322 -21.07 23.60 -27.67
CA PRO A 322 -20.28 22.39 -27.44
C PRO A 322 -21.10 21.35 -26.66
N PRO A 323 -21.30 20.13 -27.19
CA PRO A 323 -22.09 19.10 -26.52
C PRO A 323 -21.59 18.73 -25.11
N VAL A 324 -20.29 18.88 -24.87
CA VAL A 324 -19.62 18.59 -23.60
C VAL A 324 -20.17 19.43 -22.45
N THR A 325 -20.57 20.69 -22.70
CA THR A 325 -21.11 21.58 -21.66
C THR A 325 -22.44 21.05 -21.11
N ILE A 326 -23.24 20.43 -21.97
CA ILE A 326 -24.55 19.87 -21.60
C ILE A 326 -24.41 18.47 -21.00
N SER A 327 -23.45 17.67 -21.47
CA SER A 327 -23.22 16.32 -20.94
C SER A 327 -22.57 16.31 -19.56
N LEU A 328 -21.75 17.32 -19.22
CA LEU A 328 -21.03 17.41 -17.94
C LEU A 328 -21.92 17.24 -16.69
N PRO A 329 -23.00 18.03 -16.47
CA PRO A 329 -23.86 17.85 -15.29
C PRO A 329 -24.52 16.46 -15.25
N LEU A 330 -24.86 15.90 -16.42
CA LEU A 330 -25.45 14.56 -16.54
C LEU A 330 -24.45 13.47 -16.12
N LYS A 331 -23.19 13.59 -16.54
CA LYS A 331 -22.10 12.67 -16.14
C LYS A 331 -21.84 12.73 -14.64
N ILE A 332 -21.80 13.93 -14.06
CA ILE A 332 -21.59 14.10 -12.62
C ILE A 332 -22.75 13.44 -11.85
N LEU A 333 -23.99 13.70 -12.25
CA LEU A 333 -25.17 13.11 -11.63
C LEU A 333 -25.10 11.58 -11.67
N LEU A 334 -24.84 11.00 -12.84
CA LEU A 334 -24.71 9.55 -13.00
C LEU A 334 -23.57 9.00 -12.12
N PHE A 335 -22.42 9.66 -12.09
CA PHE A 335 -21.27 9.23 -11.30
C PHE A 335 -21.54 9.25 -9.79
N VAL A 336 -22.27 10.25 -9.29
CA VAL A 336 -22.69 10.32 -7.88
C VAL A 336 -23.76 9.28 -7.57
N LEU A 337 -24.72 9.05 -8.47
CA LEU A 337 -25.80 8.08 -8.27
C LEU A 337 -25.32 6.63 -8.17
N VAL A 338 -24.19 6.30 -8.79
CA VAL A 338 -23.59 4.96 -8.74
C VAL A 338 -22.48 4.83 -7.70
N ASP A 339 -22.31 5.84 -6.83
CA ASP A 339 -21.20 5.91 -5.87
C ASP A 339 -19.83 5.68 -6.54
N GLY A 340 -19.60 6.38 -7.66
CA GLY A 340 -18.49 6.11 -8.56
C GLY A 340 -17.10 6.19 -7.91
N TRP A 341 -16.90 7.05 -6.91
CA TRP A 341 -15.64 7.11 -6.15
C TRP A 341 -15.37 5.82 -5.38
N GLU A 342 -16.39 5.27 -4.71
CA GLU A 342 -16.26 4.00 -3.99
C GLU A 342 -15.97 2.86 -4.97
N LEU A 343 -16.70 2.80 -6.08
CA LEU A 343 -16.52 1.76 -7.09
C LEU A 343 -15.12 1.77 -7.69
N VAL A 344 -14.58 2.95 -8.00
CA VAL A 344 -13.22 3.12 -8.54
C VAL A 344 -12.17 2.70 -7.50
N VAL A 345 -12.27 3.18 -6.26
CA VAL A 345 -11.29 2.85 -5.21
C VAL A 345 -11.33 1.36 -4.88
N ARG A 346 -12.53 0.77 -4.77
CA ARG A 346 -12.71 -0.66 -4.52
C ARG A 346 -12.12 -1.49 -5.66
N SER A 347 -12.39 -1.14 -6.91
CA SER A 347 -11.82 -1.82 -8.08
C SER A 347 -10.30 -1.74 -8.10
N LEU A 348 -9.73 -0.58 -7.74
CA LEU A 348 -8.29 -0.39 -7.63
C LEU A 348 -7.65 -1.26 -6.56
N VAL A 349 -8.23 -1.35 -5.35
CA VAL A 349 -7.67 -2.18 -4.27
C VAL A 349 -7.76 -3.67 -4.62
N LEU A 350 -8.90 -4.13 -5.13
CA LEU A 350 -9.10 -5.52 -5.55
C LEU A 350 -8.16 -5.93 -6.70
N SER A 351 -7.79 -4.98 -7.56
CA SER A 351 -6.84 -5.18 -8.66
C SER A 351 -5.45 -5.63 -8.22
N PHE A 352 -5.04 -5.31 -6.99
CA PHE A 352 -3.76 -5.75 -6.43
C PHE A 352 -3.83 -7.12 -5.73
N GLY A 353 -5.02 -7.72 -5.63
CA GLY A 353 -5.23 -9.03 -5.01
C GLY A 353 -5.09 -9.01 -3.48
N VAL A 354 -5.45 -7.89 -2.85
CA VAL A 354 -5.50 -7.70 -1.39
C VAL A 354 -6.85 -8.12 -0.83
#